data_AF-A0A1Q6ISD0-F1
#
_entry.id   AF-A0A1Q6ISD0-F1
#
_cell.length_a   1.000
_cell.length_b   1.000
_cell.length_c   1.000
_cell.angle_alpha   90.00
_cell.angle_beta   90.00
_cell.angle_gamma   90.00
#
_symmetry.space_group_name_H-M   'P 1'
#
loop_
_entity.id
_entity.type
_entity.pdbx_description
1 polymer ?
#
loop_
_entity_poly.entity_id
_entity_poly.type
_entity_poly.pdbx_seq_one_letter_code
_entity_poly.pdbx_strand_id
1 'polypeptide(L)'
;MAVLSWGKCGLETTPSVNGAPDAAAQWKAIDTPKENTTKITPTAGTEKTATEEGGELVDVRYGKNTYTLEFDLFVKKGMQRPFEDNDGLIAGEHAFRITPEDEECEGAQIDRAVVRCDESYSTEDGKMLHYVARCLKPKTGKTVKPYTKGSE
;
A
#
# COMPACT_ATOMS: atom_id res chain seq x y z
N MET A 1 -14.94 17.12 -12.33
CA MET A 1 -14.90 16.07 -11.31
C MET A 1 -15.05 14.72 -11.95
N ALA A 2 -14.21 13.78 -11.57
CA ALA A 2 -14.44 12.38 -11.88
C ALA A 2 -15.51 11.86 -10.91
N VAL A 3 -16.44 11.05 -11.42
CA VAL A 3 -17.44 10.38 -10.55
C VAL A 3 -16.81 9.18 -9.82
N LEU A 4 -15.66 8.70 -10.30
CA LEU A 4 -14.97 7.51 -9.81
C LEU A 4 -13.62 7.87 -9.18
N SER A 5 -13.24 7.10 -8.16
CA SER A 5 -11.92 7.13 -7.51
C SER A 5 -10.86 6.45 -8.40
N TRP A 6 -10.45 7.15 -9.46
CA TRP A 6 -9.54 6.64 -10.49
C TRP A 6 -8.58 7.72 -10.99
N GLY A 7 -7.81 7.41 -12.03
CA GLY A 7 -6.90 8.36 -12.67
C GLY A 7 -5.56 8.47 -11.95
N LYS A 8 -4.87 9.60 -12.15
CA LYS A 8 -3.57 9.86 -11.54
C LYS A 8 -3.72 10.00 -10.02
N CYS A 9 -3.19 9.05 -9.26
CA CYS A 9 -3.19 9.13 -7.80
C CYS A 9 -2.03 10.00 -7.24
N GLY A 10 -2.29 10.69 -6.15
CA GLY A 10 -1.27 11.17 -5.22
C GLY A 10 -0.90 10.08 -4.21
N LEU A 11 0.40 9.92 -3.95
CA LEU A 11 0.92 9.01 -2.92
C LEU A 11 1.69 9.81 -1.88
N GLU A 12 1.45 9.50 -0.61
CA GLU A 12 2.19 10.08 0.51
C GLU A 12 2.60 8.99 1.48
N THR A 13 3.73 9.19 2.16
CA THR A 13 4.24 8.26 3.18
C THR A 13 4.71 8.99 4.43
N THR A 14 4.60 8.33 5.57
CA THR A 14 5.18 8.76 6.85
C THR A 14 5.62 7.53 7.63
N PRO A 15 6.58 7.62 8.57
CA PRO A 15 6.90 6.50 9.45
C PRO A 15 5.66 6.00 10.20
N SER A 16 5.57 4.69 10.43
CA SER A 16 4.60 4.07 11.33
C SER A 16 5.29 3.71 12.64
N VAL A 17 4.78 4.22 13.75
CA VAL A 17 5.32 4.02 15.10
C VAL A 17 4.25 3.36 15.96
N ASN A 18 4.57 2.19 16.53
CA ASN A 18 3.62 1.39 17.32
C ASN A 18 2.33 1.06 16.55
N GLY A 19 2.43 0.86 15.24
CA GLY A 19 1.35 0.47 14.35
C GLY A 19 0.34 1.58 14.01
N ALA A 20 0.73 2.84 14.15
CA ALA A 20 -0.04 4.00 13.68
C ALA A 20 0.91 4.98 12.96
N PRO A 21 0.40 5.84 12.05
CA PRO A 21 1.20 6.92 11.46
C PRO A 21 1.82 7.77 12.57
N ASP A 22 3.09 8.12 12.42
CA ASP A 22 3.79 8.95 13.39
C ASP A 22 3.17 10.36 13.43
N ALA A 23 2.54 10.68 14.56
CA ALA A 23 1.85 11.95 14.77
C ALA A 23 2.80 13.16 14.80
N ALA A 24 4.09 12.96 15.04
CA ALA A 24 5.09 14.02 15.03
C ALA A 24 5.73 14.22 13.64
N ALA A 25 5.59 13.25 12.74
CA ALA A 25 6.16 13.31 11.40
C ALA A 25 5.15 13.86 10.39
N GLN A 26 5.64 14.64 9.44
CA GLN A 26 4.84 15.10 8.31
C GLN A 26 4.72 13.99 7.26
N TRP A 27 3.55 13.92 6.64
CA TRP A 27 3.35 13.13 5.42
C TRP A 27 4.20 13.72 4.28
N LYS A 28 5.00 12.86 3.67
CA LYS A 28 5.90 13.21 2.55
C LYS A 28 5.30 12.70 1.26
N ALA A 29 5.16 13.59 0.28
CA ALA A 29 4.74 13.19 -1.05
C ALA A 29 5.77 12.26 -1.71
N ILE A 30 5.28 11.22 -2.37
CA ILE A 30 6.04 10.35 -3.26
C ILE A 30 5.80 10.85 -4.70
N ASP A 31 6.84 10.80 -5.54
CA ASP A 31 6.71 11.18 -6.95
C ASP A 31 5.61 10.35 -7.65
N THR A 32 5.02 10.91 -8.71
CA THR A 32 3.93 10.24 -9.43
C THR A 32 4.40 8.87 -9.97
N PRO A 33 3.72 7.77 -9.61
CA PRO A 33 4.03 6.44 -10.10
C PRO A 33 3.93 6.30 -11.61
N LYS A 34 4.61 5.28 -12.15
CA LYS A 34 4.38 4.82 -13.52
C LYS A 34 2.90 4.49 -13.69
N GLU A 35 2.34 4.88 -14.83
CA GLU A 35 0.93 4.69 -15.15
C GLU A 35 0.51 3.22 -14.96
N ASN A 36 -0.67 3.00 -14.37
CA ASN A 36 -1.27 1.68 -14.14
C ASN A 36 -0.50 0.75 -13.18
N THR A 37 0.44 1.25 -12.37
CA THR A 37 1.23 0.42 -11.44
C THR A 37 0.75 0.49 -9.98
N THR A 38 0.16 1.61 -9.55
CA THR A 38 -0.35 1.76 -8.19
C THR A 38 -1.57 0.90 -7.96
N LYS A 39 -1.47 -0.12 -7.10
CA LYS A 39 -2.58 -1.04 -6.79
C LYS A 39 -2.52 -1.56 -5.36
N ILE A 40 -3.67 -1.74 -4.74
CA ILE A 40 -3.83 -2.51 -3.51
C ILE A 40 -4.41 -3.87 -3.87
N THR A 41 -3.66 -4.93 -3.60
CA THR A 41 -4.07 -6.31 -3.88
C THR A 41 -4.45 -7.01 -2.57
N PRO A 42 -5.71 -7.45 -2.39
CA PRO A 42 -6.09 -8.29 -1.25
C PRO A 42 -5.68 -9.74 -1.49
N THR A 43 -5.23 -10.42 -0.44
CA THR A 43 -5.11 -11.87 -0.39
C THR A 43 -6.15 -12.41 0.61
N ALA A 44 -6.97 -13.36 0.17
CA ALA A 44 -7.98 -13.99 1.02
C ALA A 44 -7.34 -14.59 2.27
N GLY A 45 -8.03 -14.43 3.41
CA GLY A 45 -7.62 -15.08 4.65
C GLY A 45 -7.74 -16.60 4.56
N THR A 46 -7.11 -17.31 5.51
CA THR A 46 -7.20 -18.76 5.60
C THR A 46 -8.64 -19.23 5.81
N GLU A 47 -9.06 -20.24 5.08
CA GLU A 47 -10.34 -20.92 5.30
C GLU A 47 -10.15 -22.10 6.24
N LYS A 48 -11.06 -22.26 7.20
CA LYS A 48 -11.15 -23.45 8.04
C LYS A 48 -12.54 -24.03 7.93
N THR A 49 -12.64 -25.23 7.39
CA THR A 49 -13.88 -25.97 7.21
C THR A 49 -14.07 -27.02 8.32
N ALA A 50 -15.32 -27.32 8.63
CA ALA A 50 -15.73 -28.50 9.38
C ALA A 50 -16.61 -29.36 8.47
N THR A 51 -16.28 -30.64 8.35
CA THR A 51 -17.03 -31.59 7.52
C THR A 51 -17.56 -32.74 8.37
N GLU A 52 -18.73 -33.25 8.00
CA GLU A 52 -19.31 -34.48 8.54
C GLU A 52 -18.60 -35.73 7.97
N GLU A 53 -18.78 -36.88 8.63
CA GLU A 53 -18.27 -38.15 8.11
C GLU A 53 -18.99 -38.47 6.78
N GLY A 54 -18.23 -38.45 5.68
CA GLY A 54 -18.78 -38.46 4.30
C GLY A 54 -18.42 -37.22 3.48
N GLY A 55 -17.82 -36.20 4.09
CA GLY A 55 -17.25 -35.04 3.40
C GLY A 55 -18.21 -33.87 3.16
N GLU A 56 -19.42 -33.93 3.72
CA GLU A 56 -20.38 -32.83 3.65
C GLU A 56 -19.92 -31.66 4.52
N LEU A 57 -19.93 -30.43 3.97
CA LEU A 57 -19.49 -29.23 4.66
C LEU A 57 -20.57 -28.76 5.66
N VAL A 58 -20.21 -28.70 6.93
CA VAL A 58 -21.12 -28.34 8.04
C VAL A 58 -20.90 -26.91 8.52
N ASP A 59 -19.65 -26.45 8.55
CA ASP A 59 -19.31 -25.09 8.99
C ASP A 59 -18.04 -24.57 8.30
N VAL A 60 -17.91 -23.26 8.19
CA VAL A 60 -16.74 -22.59 7.64
C VAL A 60 -16.42 -21.31 8.40
N ARG A 61 -15.12 -21.11 8.68
CA ARG A 61 -14.59 -19.88 9.27
C ARG A 61 -13.48 -19.30 8.41
N TYR A 62 -13.60 -18.01 8.10
CA TYR A 62 -12.59 -17.27 7.35
C TYR A 62 -11.65 -16.47 8.25
N GLY A 63 -10.36 -16.46 7.89
CA GLY A 63 -9.37 -15.53 8.38
C GLY A 63 -9.57 -14.14 7.77
N LYS A 64 -8.94 -13.12 8.37
CA LYS A 64 -8.94 -11.77 7.81
C LYS A 64 -8.07 -11.73 6.56
N ASN A 65 -8.51 -10.98 5.55
CA ASN A 65 -7.69 -10.72 4.37
C ASN A 65 -6.41 -9.97 4.75
N THR A 66 -5.35 -10.23 4.00
CA THR A 66 -4.12 -9.44 4.02
C THR A 66 -4.05 -8.59 2.77
N TYR A 67 -3.20 -7.56 2.76
CA TYR A 67 -3.14 -6.59 1.67
C TYR A 67 -1.69 -6.28 1.33
N THR A 68 -1.45 -6.01 0.05
CA THR A 68 -0.18 -5.52 -0.46
C THR A 68 -0.46 -4.29 -1.30
N LEU A 69 0.23 -3.19 -1.01
CA LEU A 69 0.28 -2.02 -1.90
C LEU A 69 1.54 -2.14 -2.76
N GLU A 70 1.38 -1.98 -4.07
CA GLU A 70 2.48 -1.97 -5.04
C GLU A 70 2.42 -0.68 -5.87
N PHE A 71 3.57 -0.14 -6.24
CA PHE A 71 3.71 0.97 -7.19
C PHE A 71 5.14 1.03 -7.74
N ASP A 72 5.28 1.54 -8.96
CA ASP A 72 6.58 1.65 -9.64
C ASP A 72 7.00 3.11 -9.81
N LEU A 73 8.27 3.41 -9.56
CA LEU A 73 8.86 4.72 -9.77
C LEU A 73 10.00 4.67 -10.80
N PHE A 74 9.91 5.55 -11.80
CA PHE A 74 11.05 5.85 -12.67
C PHE A 74 12.17 6.53 -11.86
N VAL A 75 13.41 6.13 -12.09
CA VAL A 75 14.56 6.88 -11.58
C VAL A 75 14.84 8.06 -12.51
N LYS A 76 14.38 9.25 -12.10
CA LYS A 76 14.54 10.51 -12.86
C LYS A 76 15.80 11.26 -12.43
N LYS A 77 16.40 12.00 -13.36
CA LYS A 77 17.58 12.85 -13.09
C LYS A 77 17.22 13.91 -12.02
N GLY A 78 18.01 13.95 -10.95
CA GLY A 78 17.87 14.96 -9.88
C GLY A 78 16.75 14.69 -8.87
N MET A 79 16.02 13.58 -8.98
CA MET A 79 14.99 13.19 -8.01
C MET A 79 15.58 12.23 -6.98
N GLN A 80 15.29 12.48 -5.70
CA GLN A 80 15.66 11.59 -4.61
C GLN A 80 14.67 10.43 -4.50
N ARG A 81 15.16 9.25 -4.10
CA ARG A 81 14.30 8.11 -3.78
C ARG A 81 13.45 8.41 -2.54
N PRO A 82 12.20 7.93 -2.47
CA PRO A 82 11.35 8.14 -1.29
C PRO A 82 11.85 7.39 -0.05
N PHE A 83 12.60 6.29 -0.24
CA PHE A 83 13.16 5.48 0.82
C PHE A 83 14.65 5.23 0.59
N GLU A 84 15.40 5.14 1.68
CA GLU A 84 16.72 4.51 1.65
C GLU A 84 16.54 3.00 1.78
N ASP A 85 17.20 2.26 0.89
CA ASP A 85 17.19 0.81 0.86
C ASP A 85 18.62 0.25 0.97
N ASN A 86 18.75 -0.94 1.54
CA ASN A 86 19.97 -1.73 1.57
C ASN A 86 19.70 -3.06 0.86
N ASP A 87 20.15 -3.18 -0.39
CA ASP A 87 19.84 -4.30 -1.28
C ASP A 87 18.34 -4.63 -1.30
N GLY A 88 17.50 -3.59 -1.43
CA GLY A 88 16.04 -3.71 -1.48
C GLY A 88 15.32 -3.79 -0.13
N LEU A 89 16.06 -3.94 0.98
CA LEU A 89 15.48 -3.89 2.34
C LEU A 89 15.33 -2.45 2.81
N ILE A 90 14.11 -2.03 3.14
CA ILE A 90 13.82 -0.71 3.72
C ILE A 90 13.53 -0.90 5.21
N ALA A 91 14.25 -0.15 6.05
CA ALA A 91 14.11 -0.26 7.49
C ALA A 91 12.81 0.40 8.00
N GLY A 92 12.34 -0.09 9.14
CA GLY A 92 11.18 0.44 9.84
C GLY A 92 9.84 0.07 9.20
N GLU A 93 8.79 0.62 9.80
CA GLU A 93 7.42 0.50 9.29
C GLU A 93 6.97 1.85 8.74
N HIS A 94 6.13 1.80 7.72
CA HIS A 94 5.68 2.97 6.97
C HIS A 94 4.15 2.96 6.89
N ALA A 95 3.57 4.16 6.87
CA ALA A 95 2.17 4.40 6.62
C ALA A 95 2.02 5.12 5.28
N PHE A 96 0.91 4.87 4.57
CA PHE A 96 0.66 5.39 3.23
C PHE A 96 -0.72 6.04 3.15
N ARG A 97 -0.82 7.09 2.34
CA ARG A 97 -2.08 7.65 1.84
C ARG A 97 -2.07 7.64 0.32
N ILE A 98 -3.20 7.25 -0.24
CA ILE A 98 -3.48 7.26 -1.67
C ILE A 98 -4.66 8.20 -1.87
N THR A 99 -4.40 9.32 -2.55
CA THR A 99 -5.43 10.27 -2.95
C THR A 99 -5.75 10.01 -4.42
N PRO A 100 -7.02 9.86 -4.83
CA PRO A 100 -7.40 9.75 -6.23
C PRO A 100 -7.11 11.05 -6.99
N GLU A 101 -7.31 11.05 -8.32
CA GLU A 101 -7.15 12.27 -9.12
C GLU A 101 -8.12 13.38 -8.69
N ASP A 102 -9.35 12.98 -8.36
CA ASP A 102 -10.34 13.84 -7.74
C ASP A 102 -10.22 13.72 -6.21
N GLU A 103 -9.74 14.78 -5.55
CA GLU A 103 -9.44 14.77 -4.11
C GLU A 103 -10.71 14.65 -3.25
N GLU A 104 -11.89 14.89 -3.83
CA GLU A 104 -13.19 14.69 -3.17
C GLU A 104 -13.62 13.21 -3.14
N CYS A 105 -13.01 12.36 -3.99
CA CYS A 105 -13.27 10.93 -3.99
C CYS A 105 -12.55 10.20 -2.84
N GLU A 106 -13.15 9.09 -2.39
CA GLU A 106 -12.55 8.21 -1.39
C GLU A 106 -11.33 7.47 -1.98
N GLY A 107 -10.16 7.73 -1.41
CA GLY A 107 -8.93 6.96 -1.59
C GLY A 107 -8.70 5.97 -0.45
N ALA A 108 -7.44 5.76 -0.08
CA ALA A 108 -7.08 4.77 0.93
C ALA A 108 -5.94 5.22 1.84
N GLN A 109 -6.00 4.83 3.11
CA GLN A 109 -4.91 4.96 4.08
C GLN A 109 -4.52 3.59 4.64
N ILE A 110 -3.21 3.35 4.71
CA ILE A 110 -2.59 2.18 5.34
C ILE A 110 -1.73 2.69 6.49
N ASP A 111 -2.09 2.34 7.71
CA ASP A 111 -1.41 2.86 8.91
C ASP A 111 -0.08 2.17 9.23
N ARG A 112 0.14 0.99 8.67
CA ARG A 112 1.28 0.13 9.01
C ARG A 112 1.61 -0.83 7.89
N ALA A 113 2.81 -0.73 7.35
CA ALA A 113 3.36 -1.66 6.37
C ALA A 113 4.88 -1.79 6.54
N VAL A 114 5.42 -2.91 6.08
CA VAL A 114 6.88 -3.04 5.81
C VAL A 114 7.08 -2.94 4.31
N VAL A 115 8.15 -2.25 3.90
CA VAL A 115 8.39 -1.91 2.50
C VAL A 115 9.65 -2.63 2.03
N ARG A 116 9.64 -3.10 0.80
CA ARG A 116 10.82 -3.56 0.06
C ARG A 116 10.82 -2.92 -1.32
N CYS A 117 12.01 -2.81 -1.90
CA CYS A 117 12.21 -2.27 -3.24
C CYS A 117 12.90 -3.32 -4.11
N ASP A 118 12.29 -3.67 -5.24
CA ASP A 118 12.94 -4.43 -6.30
C ASP A 118 13.45 -3.44 -7.35
N GLU A 119 14.77 -3.28 -7.44
CA GLU A 119 15.40 -2.43 -8.44
C GLU A 119 15.65 -3.20 -9.74
N SER A 120 15.28 -2.61 -10.88
CA SER A 120 15.52 -3.20 -12.19
C SER A 120 15.99 -2.16 -13.21
N TYR A 121 16.60 -2.65 -14.30
CA TYR A 121 16.98 -1.84 -15.44
C TYR A 121 16.64 -2.57 -16.74
N SER A 122 15.99 -1.86 -17.66
CA SER A 122 15.87 -2.27 -19.06
C SER A 122 16.20 -1.09 -19.97
N THR A 123 16.54 -1.34 -21.23
CA THR A 123 16.74 -0.27 -22.21
C THR A 123 15.42 0.40 -22.63
N GLU A 124 14.29 -0.25 -22.38
CA GLU A 124 12.95 0.24 -22.69
C GLU A 124 12.43 1.21 -21.63
N ASP A 125 12.51 0.82 -20.35
CA ASP A 125 11.97 1.59 -19.22
C ASP A 125 13.03 2.40 -18.46
N GLY A 126 14.32 2.18 -18.77
CA GLY A 126 15.42 2.68 -17.96
C GLY A 126 15.47 1.99 -16.60
N LYS A 127 15.91 2.73 -15.58
CA LYS A 127 16.00 2.22 -14.20
C LYS A 127 14.65 2.41 -13.49
N MET A 128 14.12 1.32 -12.93
CA MET A 128 12.82 1.24 -12.29
C MET A 128 12.95 0.78 -10.84
N LEU A 129 12.13 1.34 -9.96
CA LEU A 129 12.01 0.94 -8.56
C LEU A 129 10.60 0.41 -8.34
N HIS A 130 10.46 -0.89 -8.13
CA HIS A 130 9.19 -1.54 -7.79
C HIS A 130 9.06 -1.63 -6.27
N TYR A 131 8.17 -0.84 -5.70
CA TYR A 131 7.94 -0.85 -4.26
C TYR A 131 6.80 -1.79 -3.91
N VAL A 132 7.04 -2.64 -2.92
CA VAL A 132 6.05 -3.56 -2.36
C VAL A 132 5.91 -3.30 -0.87
N ALA A 133 4.77 -2.71 -0.49
CA ALA A 133 4.40 -2.46 0.88
C ALA A 133 3.46 -3.56 1.38
N ARG A 134 4.00 -4.49 2.18
CA ARG A 134 3.20 -5.54 2.83
C ARG A 134 2.49 -4.94 4.04
N CYS A 135 1.17 -4.83 3.95
CA CYS A 135 0.36 -4.19 4.97
C CYS A 135 0.28 -5.09 6.22
N LEU A 136 0.54 -4.50 7.38
CA LEU A 136 0.49 -5.16 8.68
C LEU A 136 -0.77 -4.77 9.45
N LYS A 137 -1.09 -5.52 10.51
CA LYS A 137 -2.21 -5.17 11.40
C LYS A 137 -1.90 -3.82 12.07
N PRO A 138 -2.75 -2.80 11.89
CA PRO A 138 -2.56 -1.50 12.54
C PRO A 138 -2.97 -1.57 14.00
N LYS A 139 -2.62 -0.53 14.74
CA LYS A 139 -3.00 -0.35 16.15
C LYS A 139 -4.52 -0.32 16.31
N THR A 140 -5.22 0.37 15.39
CA THR A 140 -6.67 0.53 15.40
C THR A 140 -7.27 0.43 14.00
N GLY A 141 -8.51 -0.06 13.92
CA GLY A 141 -9.29 -0.07 12.69
C GLY A 141 -8.90 -1.15 11.67
N LYS A 142 -9.30 -0.92 10.42
CA LYS A 142 -9.02 -1.79 9.27
C LYS A 142 -7.58 -1.57 8.78
N THR A 143 -7.00 -2.58 8.11
CA THR A 143 -5.68 -2.49 7.48
C THR A 143 -5.64 -1.48 6.34
N VAL A 144 -6.69 -1.47 5.50
CA VAL A 144 -6.92 -0.45 4.48
C VAL A 144 -8.14 0.35 4.94
N LYS A 145 -7.94 1.64 5.18
CA LYS A 145 -8.95 2.58 5.69
C LYS A 145 -9.41 3.49 4.56
N PRO A 146 -10.69 3.91 4.54
CA PRO A 146 -11.11 4.98 3.66
C PRO A 146 -10.37 6.27 4.03
N TYR A 147 -10.04 7.08 3.03
CA TYR A 147 -9.36 8.35 3.20
C TYR A 147 -9.82 9.33 2.12
N THR A 148 -10.27 10.51 2.53
CA THR A 148 -10.56 11.64 1.63
C THR A 148 -9.71 12.82 2.06
N LYS A 149 -9.05 13.48 1.12
CA LYS A 149 -8.14 14.57 1.46
C LYS A 149 -8.92 15.71 2.12
N GLY A 150 -8.40 16.22 3.24
CA GLY A 150 -9.07 17.24 4.05
C GLY A 150 -10.13 16.72 5.04
N SER A 151 -10.33 15.40 5.14
CA SER A 151 -11.21 14.77 6.16
C SER A 151 -10.47 14.25 7.40
N GLU A 152 -9.21 14.67 7.57
CA GLU A 152 -8.27 14.21 8.61
C GLU A 152 -8.54 14.76 10.02
#